data_AF-A0A968H4Y2-F1
#
_entry.id   AF-A0A968H4Y2-F1
#
_cell.length_a   1.000
_cell.length_b   1.000
_cell.length_c   1.000
_cell.angle_alpha   90.00
_cell.angle_beta   90.00
_cell.angle_gamma   90.00
#
_symmetry.space_group_name_H-M   'P 1'
#
loop_
_entity.id
_entity.type
_entity.pdbx_description
1 polymer ?
#
loop_
_entity_poly.entity_id
_entity_poly.type
_entity_poly.pdbx_seq_one_letter_code
_entity_poly.pdbx_strand_id
1 'polypeptide(L)'
;MPVKLEDMNSIIIRIDRLYGCPSIKNVARFLDEQISNGIGCGRDEHLLVLPGGMNQIDRYLSIEFFEQQGLKLTKKVKGVQCWEDVCIIASATGPTLPCPWLDWDPENGTVSLKESERTVGTVIIAHGKESGPLGNKIKALAQIARKHRFTAIAPDFRGMNDPEERVAHLLDMAQGIAGPLYLAGSSMGGYVAIRASQVLETKALFLMAPAVGLPGYADQQLVPGCRTIRIVHAWQDEVIPAQQVVAWARQHGAELHLVNSDHRLGSELELLRHLFSCMLRQPTP
;
A
#
# COMPACT_ATOMS: atom_id res chain seq x y z
N MET A 1 5.80 -6.02 19.02
CA MET A 1 5.71 -6.26 20.49
C MET A 1 4.49 -5.51 20.98
N PRO A 2 3.70 -6.03 21.95
CA PRO A 2 2.50 -5.33 22.44
C PRO A 2 2.82 -3.92 22.92
N VAL A 3 1.94 -2.96 22.61
CA VAL A 3 2.08 -1.56 23.04
C VAL A 3 1.39 -1.39 24.39
N LYS A 4 2.09 -0.80 25.36
CA LYS A 4 1.53 -0.51 26.69
C LYS A 4 0.61 0.71 26.63
N LEU A 5 -0.52 0.63 27.32
CA LEU A 5 -1.43 1.75 27.51
C LEU A 5 -1.03 2.51 28.78
N GLU A 6 -0.58 3.77 28.63
CA GLU A 6 -0.18 4.61 29.76
C GLU A 6 -1.35 5.47 30.29
N ASP A 7 -2.38 5.68 29.47
CA ASP A 7 -3.52 6.54 29.77
C ASP A 7 -4.80 5.78 30.17
N MET A 8 -5.66 6.49 30.92
CA MET A 8 -7.00 6.00 31.31
C MET A 8 -7.92 5.72 30.12
N ASN A 9 -7.69 6.32 28.95
CA ASN A 9 -8.40 5.98 27.72
C ASN A 9 -7.43 6.11 26.55
N SER A 10 -7.56 5.26 25.54
CA SER A 10 -6.66 5.27 24.39
C SER A 10 -7.42 5.07 23.09
N ILE A 11 -6.95 5.74 22.03
CA ILE A 11 -7.40 5.54 20.66
C ILE A 11 -6.32 4.76 19.95
N ILE A 12 -6.66 3.56 19.49
CA ILE A 12 -5.77 2.65 18.79
C ILE A 12 -6.07 2.72 17.31
N ILE A 13 -5.06 2.94 16.48
CA ILE A 13 -5.20 3.09 15.03
C ILE A 13 -4.32 2.07 14.31
N ARG A 14 -4.89 1.41 13.30
CA ARG A 14 -4.14 0.53 12.41
C ARG A 14 -3.24 1.34 11.47
N ILE A 15 -1.93 1.19 11.59
CA ILE A 15 -0.95 1.91 10.76
C ILE A 15 -1.10 1.53 9.28
N ASP A 16 -1.40 0.26 8.97
CA ASP A 16 -1.59 -0.20 7.58
C ASP A 16 -2.73 0.53 6.84
N ARG A 17 -3.68 1.10 7.59
CA ARG A 17 -4.81 1.86 7.05
C ARG A 17 -4.46 3.31 6.72
N LEU A 18 -3.45 3.88 7.36
CA LEU A 18 -3.00 5.25 7.12
C LEU A 18 -2.48 5.45 5.69
N TYR A 19 -1.93 4.40 5.06
CA TYR A 19 -1.51 4.45 3.66
C TYR A 19 -2.67 4.61 2.66
N GLY A 20 -3.92 4.42 3.11
CA GLY A 20 -5.12 4.69 2.33
C GLY A 20 -5.66 6.11 2.49
N CYS A 21 -5.12 6.90 3.41
CA CYS A 21 -5.59 8.25 3.71
C CYS A 21 -5.08 9.26 2.68
N PRO A 22 -5.95 9.94 1.89
CA PRO A 22 -5.51 10.82 0.81
C PRO A 22 -4.64 12.02 1.24
N SER A 23 -4.81 12.46 2.48
CA SER A 23 -4.10 13.60 3.08
C SER A 23 -2.76 13.21 3.72
N ILE A 24 -2.56 11.94 4.08
CA ILE A 24 -1.33 11.44 4.68
C ILE A 24 -0.40 10.99 3.56
N LYS A 25 0.44 11.91 3.08
CA LYS A 25 1.33 11.65 1.94
C LYS A 25 2.50 10.73 2.28
N ASN A 26 3.00 10.81 3.50
CA ASN A 26 4.13 10.03 4.00
C ASN A 26 3.80 9.58 5.42
N VAL A 27 3.48 8.29 5.57
CA VAL A 27 3.04 7.73 6.85
C VAL A 27 4.17 7.75 7.88
N ALA A 28 5.41 7.48 7.49
CA ALA A 28 6.55 7.50 8.41
C ALA A 28 6.72 8.90 9.02
N ARG A 29 6.74 9.95 8.19
CA ARG A 29 6.82 11.34 8.66
C ARG A 29 5.63 11.70 9.53
N PHE A 30 4.42 11.34 9.12
CA PHE A 30 3.22 11.57 9.92
C PHE A 30 3.30 10.94 11.31
N LEU A 31 3.75 9.68 11.39
CA LEU A 31 3.93 8.98 12.67
C LEU A 31 5.00 9.62 13.54
N ASP A 32 6.13 10.02 12.96
CA ASP A 32 7.22 10.69 13.69
C ASP A 32 6.76 12.04 14.25
N GLU A 33 5.98 12.82 13.48
CA GLU A 33 5.35 14.06 13.95
C GLU A 33 4.42 13.83 15.15
N GLN A 34 3.61 12.77 15.13
CA GLN A 34 2.72 12.45 16.26
C GLN A 34 3.48 12.13 17.55
N ILE A 35 4.66 11.53 17.44
CA ILE A 35 5.52 11.21 18.58
C ILE A 35 6.26 12.46 19.07
N SER A 36 6.83 13.25 18.15
CA SER A 36 7.61 14.44 18.49
C SER A 36 6.79 15.56 19.13
N ASN A 37 5.48 15.60 18.86
CA ASN A 37 4.59 16.63 19.39
C ASN A 37 4.31 16.49 20.91
N GLY A 38 4.89 15.50 21.60
CA GLY A 38 4.86 15.39 23.06
C GLY A 38 3.49 15.00 23.64
N ILE A 39 2.59 14.50 22.80
CA ILE A 39 1.22 14.12 23.17
C ILE A 39 1.19 12.79 23.96
N GLY A 40 2.31 12.09 24.13
CA GLY A 40 2.36 10.79 24.82
C GLY A 40 1.96 9.62 23.91
N CYS A 41 2.11 9.77 22.60
CA CYS A 41 1.77 8.74 21.62
C CYS A 41 2.74 7.54 21.70
N GLY A 42 2.20 6.33 21.80
CA GLY A 42 2.94 5.08 21.67
C GLY A 42 2.77 4.45 20.29
N ARG A 43 3.70 3.61 19.85
CA ARG A 43 3.51 2.78 18.65
C ARG A 43 4.31 1.49 18.67
N ASP A 44 3.85 0.51 17.90
CA ASP A 44 4.69 -0.56 17.35
C ASP A 44 4.67 -0.50 15.81
N GLU A 45 5.05 -1.59 15.15
CA GLU A 45 5.05 -1.72 13.69
C GLU A 45 3.64 -1.76 13.06
N HIS A 46 2.59 -1.97 13.85
CA HIS A 46 1.22 -2.18 13.37
C HIS A 46 0.21 -1.17 13.92
N LEU A 47 0.43 -0.68 15.14
CA LEU A 47 -0.51 0.13 15.89
C LEU A 47 0.10 1.46 16.28
N LEU A 48 -0.68 2.51 16.06
CA LEU A 48 -0.48 3.83 16.68
C LEU A 48 -1.45 3.94 17.86
N VAL A 49 -0.93 4.32 19.03
CA VAL A 49 -1.69 4.52 20.26
C VAL A 49 -1.65 5.99 20.62
N LEU A 50 -2.82 6.62 20.59
CA LEU A 50 -3.02 8.01 20.96
C LEU A 50 -3.73 8.09 22.32
N PRO A 51 -3.46 9.14 23.12
CA PRO A 51 -4.26 9.41 24.30
C PRO A 51 -5.71 9.64 23.89
N GLY A 52 -6.63 8.99 24.60
CA GLY A 52 -8.05 9.19 24.42
C GLY A 52 -8.55 10.46 25.09
N GLY A 53 -7.78 11.55 25.17
CA GLY A 53 -8.20 12.85 25.73
C GLY A 53 -8.67 12.86 27.20
N MET A 54 -8.59 14.01 27.86
CA MET A 54 -9.06 14.13 29.25
C MET A 54 -10.59 14.03 29.36
N ASN A 55 -11.31 14.43 28.30
CA ASN A 55 -12.77 14.43 28.25
C ASN A 55 -13.31 13.77 26.95
N GLN A 56 -14.64 13.65 26.81
CA GLN A 56 -15.28 13.02 25.65
C GLN A 56 -15.19 13.86 24.36
N ILE A 57 -15.08 15.18 24.47
CA ILE A 57 -15.01 16.09 23.31
C ILE A 57 -13.66 15.94 22.61
N ASP A 58 -12.56 15.92 23.36
CA ASP A 58 -11.21 15.76 22.81
C ASP A 58 -11.06 14.44 22.03
N ARG A 59 -11.71 13.37 22.53
CA ARG A 59 -11.78 12.07 21.85
C ARG A 59 -12.49 12.17 20.52
N TYR A 60 -13.66 12.79 20.53
CA TYR A 60 -14.49 12.91 19.36
C TYR A 60 -13.77 13.68 18.26
N LEU A 61 -13.16 14.82 18.61
CA LEU A 61 -12.37 15.64 17.68
C LEU A 61 -11.18 14.86 17.09
N SER A 62 -10.49 14.07 17.92
CA SER A 62 -9.37 13.24 17.46
C SER A 62 -9.82 12.19 16.44
N ILE A 63 -10.94 11.52 16.69
CA ILE A 63 -11.45 10.47 15.81
C ILE A 63 -12.05 11.06 14.52
N GLU A 64 -12.75 12.18 14.63
CA GLU A 64 -13.30 12.91 13.50
C GLU A 64 -12.19 13.38 12.55
N PHE A 65 -11.05 13.83 13.09
CA PHE A 65 -9.88 14.13 12.28
C PHE A 65 -9.46 12.94 11.39
N PHE A 66 -9.33 11.74 11.97
CA PHE A 66 -8.94 10.54 11.23
C PHE A 66 -10.01 10.05 10.25
N GLU A 67 -11.29 10.19 10.60
CA GLU A 67 -12.39 9.92 9.67
C GLU A 67 -12.34 10.84 8.45
N GLN A 68 -12.07 12.14 8.66
CA GLN A 68 -11.87 13.10 7.59
C GLN A 68 -10.63 12.78 6.72
N GLN A 69 -9.61 12.15 7.31
CA GLN A 69 -8.46 11.64 6.54
C GLN A 69 -8.80 10.36 5.74
N GLY A 70 -9.97 9.78 5.94
CA GLY A 70 -10.47 8.61 5.19
C GLY A 70 -10.41 7.28 5.93
N LEU A 71 -10.07 7.27 7.23
CA LEU A 71 -10.22 6.05 8.04
C LEU A 71 -11.68 5.72 8.26
N LYS A 72 -12.02 4.44 8.27
CA LYS A 72 -13.36 3.98 8.61
C LYS A 72 -13.44 3.69 10.09
N LEU A 73 -14.36 4.37 10.75
CA LEU A 73 -14.55 4.23 12.18
C LEU A 73 -15.14 2.87 12.53
N THR A 74 -16.32 2.56 11.98
CA THR A 74 -17.05 1.34 12.35
C THR A 74 -17.59 0.60 11.15
N LYS A 75 -17.78 -0.72 11.33
CA LYS A 75 -18.44 -1.62 10.38
C LYS A 75 -19.47 -2.49 11.09
N LYS A 76 -20.44 -3.03 10.35
CA LYS A 76 -21.37 -4.03 10.87
C LYS A 76 -20.87 -5.43 10.57
N VAL A 77 -20.69 -6.27 11.60
CA VAL A 77 -20.35 -7.69 11.47
C VAL A 77 -21.50 -8.50 12.07
N LYS A 78 -22.19 -9.27 11.22
CA LYS A 78 -23.39 -10.06 11.62
C LYS A 78 -24.42 -9.22 12.40
N GLY A 79 -24.64 -7.97 11.99
CA GLY A 79 -25.58 -7.04 12.62
C GLY A 79 -25.02 -6.25 13.81
N VAL A 80 -23.88 -6.64 14.37
CA VAL A 80 -23.23 -5.94 15.50
C VAL A 80 -22.31 -4.86 14.96
N GLN A 81 -22.37 -3.65 15.54
CA GLN A 81 -21.45 -2.56 15.21
C GLN A 81 -20.10 -2.82 15.88
N CYS A 82 -19.04 -2.82 15.09
CA CYS A 82 -17.67 -3.10 15.50
C CYS A 82 -16.74 -2.00 15.02
N TRP A 83 -15.65 -1.79 15.75
CA TRP A 83 -14.53 -0.96 15.36
C TRP A 83 -13.84 -1.53 14.09
N GLU A 84 -13.52 -0.67 13.10
CA GLU A 84 -12.93 -1.07 11.80
C GLU A 84 -11.45 -0.72 11.67
N ASP A 85 -11.09 0.55 11.49
CA ASP A 85 -9.68 0.98 11.35
C ASP A 85 -9.12 1.60 12.65
N VAL A 86 -10.01 1.96 13.57
CA VAL A 86 -9.71 2.53 14.88
C VAL A 86 -10.40 1.73 15.98
N CYS A 87 -9.86 1.72 17.19
CA CYS A 87 -10.47 1.14 18.37
C CYS A 87 -10.31 2.06 19.56
N ILE A 88 -11.39 2.37 20.25
CA ILE A 88 -11.32 3.12 21.51
C ILE A 88 -11.32 2.14 22.66
N ILE A 89 -10.32 2.25 23.53
CA ILE A 89 -10.22 1.47 24.77
C ILE A 89 -10.49 2.40 25.95
N ALA A 90 -11.46 1.99 26.78
CA ALA A 90 -11.64 2.54 28.11
C ALA A 90 -10.87 1.66 29.11
N SER A 91 -9.97 2.24 29.92
CA SER A 91 -9.03 1.49 30.75
C SER A 91 -9.70 0.45 31.66
N ALA A 92 -10.90 0.72 32.15
CA ALA A 92 -11.63 -0.17 33.07
C ALA A 92 -12.43 -1.28 32.38
N THR A 93 -12.80 -1.12 31.10
CA THR A 93 -13.80 -1.99 30.45
C THR A 93 -13.35 -2.53 29.09
N GLY A 94 -12.20 -2.08 28.59
CA GLY A 94 -11.67 -2.50 27.30
C GLY A 94 -12.26 -1.74 26.11
N PRO A 95 -12.28 -2.38 24.93
CA PRO A 95 -12.87 -1.80 23.72
C PRO A 95 -14.32 -1.33 23.93
N THR A 96 -14.62 -0.09 23.59
CA THR A 96 -15.97 0.50 23.74
C THR A 96 -17.00 -0.06 22.77
N LEU A 97 -16.53 -0.64 21.67
CA LEU A 97 -17.28 -1.50 20.75
C LEU A 97 -16.43 -2.75 20.49
N PRO A 98 -17.02 -3.88 20.07
CA PRO A 98 -16.26 -5.04 19.68
C PRO A 98 -15.18 -4.68 18.65
N CYS A 99 -13.93 -5.06 18.95
CA CYS A 99 -12.79 -4.82 18.09
C CYS A 99 -12.21 -6.16 17.62
N PRO A 100 -12.69 -6.70 16.49
CA PRO A 100 -12.37 -8.07 16.09
C PRO A 100 -10.90 -8.26 15.72
N TRP A 101 -10.17 -7.18 15.42
CA TRP A 101 -8.79 -7.21 14.95
C TRP A 101 -7.73 -6.94 16.03
N LEU A 102 -8.15 -6.49 17.21
CA LEU A 102 -7.24 -6.12 18.29
C LEU A 102 -7.26 -7.18 19.40
N ASP A 103 -6.08 -7.54 19.89
CA ASP A 103 -5.91 -8.23 21.16
C ASP A 103 -5.63 -7.19 22.25
N TRP A 104 -6.45 -7.19 23.29
CA TRP A 104 -6.29 -6.35 24.49
C TRP A 104 -6.05 -7.26 25.68
N ASP A 105 -4.94 -7.02 26.36
CA ASP A 105 -4.56 -7.71 27.59
C ASP A 105 -4.81 -6.77 28.79
N PRO A 106 -5.89 -7.01 29.57
CA PRO A 106 -6.22 -6.17 30.73
C PRO A 106 -5.25 -6.35 31.90
N GLU A 107 -4.57 -7.51 32.02
CA GLU A 107 -3.68 -7.78 33.15
C GLU A 107 -2.38 -6.98 33.01
N ASN A 108 -1.85 -6.90 31.79
CA ASN A 108 -0.64 -6.14 31.49
C ASN A 108 -0.92 -4.73 30.98
N GLY A 109 -2.18 -4.40 30.70
CA GLY A 109 -2.57 -3.12 30.10
C GLY A 109 -1.94 -2.90 28.72
N THR A 110 -1.91 -3.94 27.89
CA THR A 110 -1.27 -3.88 26.56
C THR A 110 -2.24 -4.17 25.43
N VAL A 111 -1.89 -3.71 24.23
CA VAL A 111 -2.61 -3.98 23.00
C VAL A 111 -1.69 -4.50 21.92
N SER A 112 -2.22 -5.36 21.05
CA SER A 112 -1.49 -5.80 19.86
C SER A 112 -2.46 -6.12 18.72
N LEU A 113 -1.96 -6.00 17.48
CA LEU A 113 -2.72 -6.45 16.31
C LEU A 113 -2.72 -7.98 16.29
N LYS A 114 -3.90 -8.59 16.15
CA LYS A 114 -4.05 -10.05 16.02
C LYS A 114 -3.18 -10.58 14.88
N GLU A 115 -2.52 -11.69 15.11
CA GLU A 115 -1.66 -12.34 14.10
C GLU A 115 -2.42 -12.62 12.79
N SER A 116 -3.69 -13.02 12.89
CA SER A 116 -4.55 -13.27 11.71
C SER A 116 -4.81 -12.02 10.85
N GLU A 117 -4.66 -10.83 11.45
CA GLU A 117 -4.90 -9.53 10.81
C GLU A 117 -3.63 -8.86 10.31
N ARG A 118 -2.45 -9.39 10.67
CA ARG A 118 -1.17 -8.86 10.20
C ARG A 118 -1.04 -9.02 8.70
N THR A 119 -0.49 -7.99 8.07
CA THR A 119 -0.17 -8.05 6.65
C THR A 119 1.14 -8.79 6.43
N VAL A 120 1.23 -9.51 5.31
CA VAL A 120 2.42 -10.30 4.96
C VAL A 120 3.46 -9.49 4.16
N GLY A 121 3.14 -8.24 3.87
CA GLY A 121 3.97 -7.31 3.10
C GLY A 121 3.16 -6.17 2.51
N THR A 122 3.82 -5.39 1.67
CA THR A 122 3.22 -4.22 0.99
C THR A 122 3.35 -4.35 -0.52
N VAL A 123 2.29 -3.97 -1.24
CA VAL A 123 2.29 -3.76 -2.69
C VAL A 123 2.06 -2.27 -2.96
N ILE A 124 2.98 -1.62 -3.67
CA ILE A 124 2.78 -0.28 -4.24
C ILE A 124 2.40 -0.43 -5.71
N ILE A 125 1.29 0.18 -6.14
CA ILE A 125 0.72 0.02 -7.48
C ILE A 125 0.70 1.38 -8.20
N ALA A 126 1.70 1.62 -9.03
CA ALA A 126 1.88 2.86 -9.76
C ALA A 126 1.00 2.93 -11.03
N HIS A 127 0.18 3.97 -11.13
CA HIS A 127 -0.71 4.17 -12.28
C HIS A 127 0.00 4.82 -13.48
N GLY A 128 -0.57 4.65 -14.68
CA GLY A 128 -0.05 5.23 -15.91
C GLY A 128 -0.34 6.73 -16.05
N LYS A 129 0.21 7.37 -17.08
CA LYS A 129 0.16 8.82 -17.32
C LYS A 129 -1.25 9.41 -17.29
N GLU A 130 -2.18 8.81 -18.05
CA GLU A 130 -3.56 9.29 -18.23
C GLU A 130 -4.56 8.76 -17.19
N SER A 131 -4.10 7.95 -16.25
CA SER A 131 -4.94 7.35 -15.22
C SER A 131 -4.66 7.96 -13.85
N GLY A 132 -5.44 7.56 -12.84
CA GLY A 132 -5.21 7.93 -11.45
C GLY A 132 -5.14 6.70 -10.54
N PRO A 133 -4.98 6.91 -9.22
CA PRO A 133 -4.92 5.82 -8.23
C PRO A 133 -6.21 4.99 -8.17
N LEU A 134 -7.32 5.56 -8.67
CA LEU A 134 -8.62 4.91 -8.81
C LEU A 134 -8.87 4.34 -10.23
N GLY A 135 -7.82 4.03 -11.00
CA GLY A 135 -7.96 3.33 -12.27
C GLY A 135 -8.43 1.88 -12.10
N ASN A 136 -9.16 1.32 -13.08
CA ASN A 136 -9.73 -0.03 -12.99
C ASN A 136 -8.68 -1.12 -12.73
N LYS A 137 -7.54 -1.07 -13.44
CA LYS A 137 -6.41 -1.99 -13.22
C LYS A 137 -5.84 -1.88 -11.80
N ILE A 138 -5.68 -0.66 -11.31
CA ILE A 138 -5.11 -0.37 -9.99
C ILE A 138 -6.03 -0.90 -8.88
N LYS A 139 -7.34 -0.62 -8.97
CA LYS A 139 -8.33 -1.17 -8.03
C LYS A 139 -8.35 -2.69 -8.04
N ALA A 140 -8.30 -3.30 -9.23
CA ALA A 140 -8.31 -4.76 -9.35
C ALA A 140 -7.08 -5.39 -8.68
N LEU A 141 -5.88 -4.88 -8.94
CA LEU A 141 -4.67 -5.38 -8.30
C LEU A 141 -4.67 -5.12 -6.79
N ALA A 142 -5.10 -3.93 -6.34
CA ALA A 142 -5.20 -3.61 -4.92
C ALA A 142 -6.17 -4.55 -4.19
N GLN A 143 -7.28 -4.93 -4.82
CA GLN A 143 -8.22 -5.90 -4.26
C GLN A 143 -7.59 -7.29 -4.15
N ILE A 144 -6.82 -7.73 -5.15
CA ILE A 144 -6.10 -9.01 -5.10
C ILE A 144 -5.01 -8.99 -4.01
N ALA A 145 -4.23 -7.91 -3.91
CA ALA A 145 -3.23 -7.74 -2.86
C ALA A 145 -3.85 -7.87 -1.46
N ARG A 146 -4.95 -7.16 -1.19
CA ARG A 146 -5.67 -7.24 0.09
C ARG A 146 -6.21 -8.64 0.38
N LYS A 147 -6.70 -9.37 -0.64
CA LYS A 147 -7.13 -10.78 -0.48
C LYS A 147 -5.98 -11.70 -0.07
N HIS A 148 -4.74 -11.38 -0.45
CA HIS A 148 -3.52 -12.07 -0.04
C HIS A 148 -2.89 -11.48 1.23
N ARG A 149 -3.61 -10.64 1.97
CA ARG A 149 -3.15 -9.96 3.20
C ARG A 149 -1.95 -9.03 2.99
N PHE A 150 -1.84 -8.42 1.81
CA PHE A 150 -0.89 -7.32 1.60
C PHE A 150 -1.55 -5.97 1.92
N THR A 151 -0.76 -5.04 2.46
CA THR A 151 -1.07 -3.61 2.37
C THR A 151 -1.02 -3.22 0.89
N ALA A 152 -2.04 -2.55 0.37
CA ALA A 152 -2.09 -2.13 -1.02
C ALA A 152 -2.13 -0.60 -1.10
N ILE A 153 -1.07 -0.02 -1.64
CA ILE A 153 -0.85 1.42 -1.76
C ILE A 153 -0.93 1.80 -3.24
N ALA A 154 -1.68 2.84 -3.57
CA ALA A 154 -1.79 3.37 -4.92
C ALA A 154 -1.50 4.88 -4.88
N PRO A 155 -0.23 5.28 -5.11
CA PRO A 155 0.15 6.70 -5.09
C PRO A 155 -0.62 7.49 -6.15
N ASP A 156 -0.97 8.74 -5.85
CA ASP A 156 -1.59 9.65 -6.80
C ASP A 156 -0.53 10.51 -7.49
N PHE A 157 -0.27 10.21 -8.76
CA PHE A 157 0.66 10.94 -9.60
C PHE A 157 -0.03 11.93 -10.54
N ARG A 158 -1.32 12.25 -10.34
CA ARG A 158 -2.00 13.27 -11.14
C ARG A 158 -1.30 14.62 -10.92
N GLY A 159 -1.06 15.34 -12.02
CA GLY A 159 -0.28 16.59 -12.02
C GLY A 159 1.23 16.40 -12.17
N MET A 160 1.77 15.21 -11.91
CA MET A 160 3.20 14.89 -12.11
C MET A 160 3.41 14.33 -13.52
N ASN A 161 3.84 15.18 -14.46
CA ASN A 161 4.06 14.77 -15.85
C ASN A 161 5.43 14.15 -16.08
N ASP A 162 6.40 14.48 -15.23
CA ASP A 162 7.75 13.94 -15.28
C ASP A 162 7.81 12.56 -14.59
N PRO A 163 8.25 11.50 -15.29
CA PRO A 163 8.47 10.19 -14.68
C PRO A 163 9.40 10.21 -13.46
N GLU A 164 10.44 11.05 -13.44
CA GLU A 164 11.39 11.08 -12.31
C GLU A 164 10.80 11.80 -11.09
N GLU A 165 9.92 12.79 -11.29
CA GLU A 165 9.12 13.37 -10.19
C GLU A 165 8.26 12.29 -9.52
N ARG A 166 7.65 11.38 -10.32
CA ARG A 166 6.89 10.25 -9.79
C ARG A 166 7.76 9.24 -9.04
N VAL A 167 8.98 8.99 -9.53
CA VAL A 167 9.96 8.13 -8.84
C VAL A 167 10.30 8.73 -7.48
N ALA A 168 10.66 10.01 -7.42
CA ALA A 168 10.98 10.70 -6.18
C ALA A 168 9.79 10.67 -5.20
N HIS A 169 8.57 10.92 -5.69
CA HIS A 169 7.37 10.84 -4.86
C HIS A 169 7.12 9.44 -4.30
N LEU A 170 7.29 8.38 -5.10
CA LEU A 170 7.16 7.00 -4.63
C LEU A 170 8.22 6.68 -3.58
N LEU A 171 9.48 7.07 -3.80
CA LEU A 171 10.57 6.83 -2.85
C LEU A 171 10.35 7.54 -1.52
N ASP A 172 9.87 8.79 -1.53
CA ASP A 172 9.49 9.51 -0.30
C ASP A 172 8.36 8.78 0.43
N MET A 173 7.28 8.41 -0.27
CA MET A 173 6.15 7.68 0.31
C MET A 173 6.56 6.32 0.90
N ALA A 174 7.52 5.64 0.27
CA ALA A 174 7.95 4.31 0.68
C ALA A 174 8.82 4.30 1.94
N GLN A 175 9.22 5.48 2.46
CA GLN A 175 9.99 5.58 3.70
C GLN A 175 9.24 4.92 4.87
N GLY A 176 9.97 4.15 5.67
CA GLY A 176 9.44 3.46 6.85
C GLY A 176 8.52 2.26 6.55
N ILE A 177 8.29 1.91 5.29
CA ILE A 177 7.64 0.64 4.96
C ILE A 177 8.58 -0.51 5.37
N ALA A 178 8.11 -1.35 6.29
CA ALA A 178 8.82 -2.54 6.75
C ALA A 178 8.30 -3.81 6.06
N GLY A 179 9.12 -4.85 6.05
CA GLY A 179 8.77 -6.17 5.54
C GLY A 179 8.82 -6.29 4.01
N PRO A 180 8.31 -7.41 3.45
CA PRO A 180 8.37 -7.67 2.02
C PRO A 180 7.66 -6.60 1.18
N LEU A 181 8.39 -6.00 0.24
CA LEU A 181 7.86 -4.98 -0.67
C LEU A 181 7.75 -5.50 -2.10
N TYR A 182 6.59 -5.32 -2.71
CA TYR A 182 6.30 -5.63 -4.10
C TYR A 182 5.92 -4.33 -4.80
N LEU A 183 6.37 -4.15 -6.03
CA LEU A 183 5.95 -3.01 -6.85
C LEU A 183 5.20 -3.52 -8.07
N ALA A 184 4.11 -2.84 -8.41
CA ALA A 184 3.36 -3.05 -9.62
C ALA A 184 3.20 -1.73 -10.36
N GLY A 185 3.13 -1.77 -11.69
CA GLY A 185 3.07 -0.55 -12.47
C GLY A 185 2.44 -0.73 -13.84
N SER A 186 1.68 0.27 -14.31
CA SER A 186 1.14 0.28 -15.68
C SER A 186 1.71 1.41 -16.53
N SER A 187 2.17 1.13 -17.75
CA SER A 187 2.71 2.16 -18.66
C SER A 187 3.83 2.96 -17.98
N MET A 188 3.71 4.28 -17.89
CA MET A 188 4.62 5.13 -17.10
C MET A 188 4.77 4.68 -15.64
N GLY A 189 3.73 4.12 -15.02
CA GLY A 189 3.84 3.53 -13.68
C GLY A 189 4.73 2.28 -13.65
N GLY A 190 4.84 1.56 -14.77
CA GLY A 190 5.80 0.45 -14.93
C GLY A 190 7.25 0.95 -14.91
N TYR A 191 7.53 2.06 -15.60
CA TYR A 191 8.82 2.74 -15.51
C TYR A 191 9.13 3.13 -14.06
N VAL A 192 8.20 3.81 -13.39
CA VAL A 192 8.35 4.26 -12.00
C VAL A 192 8.63 3.08 -11.05
N ALA A 193 7.92 1.96 -11.22
CA ALA A 193 8.13 0.75 -10.42
C ALA A 193 9.53 0.14 -10.63
N ILE A 194 9.99 0.03 -11.89
CA ILE A 194 11.35 -0.48 -12.17
C ILE A 194 12.41 0.46 -11.58
N ARG A 195 12.29 1.77 -11.81
CA ARG A 195 13.22 2.78 -11.27
C ARG A 195 13.28 2.74 -9.75
N ALA A 196 12.13 2.72 -9.08
CA ALA A 196 12.06 2.65 -7.63
C ALA A 196 12.67 1.34 -7.09
N SER A 197 12.53 0.23 -7.81
CA SER A 197 13.12 -1.05 -7.40
C SER A 197 14.64 -1.03 -7.34
N GLN A 198 15.32 -0.12 -8.06
CA GLN A 198 16.77 0.03 -7.98
C GLN A 198 17.26 0.58 -6.64
N VAL A 199 16.36 1.25 -5.90
CA VAL A 199 16.67 1.89 -4.62
C VAL A 199 16.03 1.11 -3.46
N LEU A 200 14.81 0.62 -3.65
CA LEU A 200 14.05 -0.11 -2.63
C LEU A 200 14.36 -1.60 -2.69
N GLU A 201 14.48 -2.27 -1.54
CA GLU A 201 14.61 -3.73 -1.47
C GLU A 201 13.31 -4.43 -1.90
N THR A 202 13.11 -4.54 -3.21
CA THR A 202 11.89 -5.05 -3.83
C THR A 202 11.99 -6.55 -4.03
N LYS A 203 10.96 -7.30 -3.60
CA LYS A 203 10.89 -8.76 -3.77
C LYS A 203 10.43 -9.17 -5.16
N ALA A 204 9.45 -8.45 -5.74
CA ALA A 204 9.01 -8.70 -7.12
C ALA A 204 8.39 -7.48 -7.81
N LEU A 205 8.44 -7.50 -9.14
CA LEU A 205 7.84 -6.53 -10.05
C LEU A 205 6.71 -7.14 -10.87
N PHE A 206 5.51 -6.54 -10.81
CA PHE A 206 4.39 -6.86 -11.70
C PHE A 206 4.10 -5.71 -12.67
N LEU A 207 4.41 -5.90 -13.94
CA LEU A 207 4.45 -4.82 -14.94
C LEU A 207 3.36 -5.01 -16.00
N MET A 208 2.60 -3.95 -16.27
CA MET A 208 1.52 -3.92 -17.26
C MET A 208 1.84 -2.91 -18.35
N ALA A 209 2.19 -3.38 -19.54
CA ALA A 209 2.65 -2.54 -20.64
C ALA A 209 3.72 -1.50 -20.23
N PRO A 210 4.85 -1.90 -19.60
CA PRO A 210 5.78 -0.96 -18.98
C PRO A 210 6.46 -0.05 -20.03
N ALA A 211 6.60 1.23 -19.71
CA ALA A 211 7.26 2.24 -20.55
C ALA A 211 8.79 2.06 -20.61
N VAL A 212 9.25 0.95 -21.18
CA VAL A 212 10.66 0.63 -21.44
C VAL A 212 11.06 1.08 -22.84
N GLY A 213 12.28 1.61 -22.99
CA GLY A 213 12.83 1.99 -24.31
C GLY A 213 12.18 3.21 -24.97
N LEU A 214 11.33 3.96 -24.26
CA LEU A 214 10.73 5.18 -24.79
C LEU A 214 11.72 6.36 -24.74
N PRO A 215 11.76 7.22 -25.78
CA PRO A 215 12.55 8.43 -25.77
C PRO A 215 12.02 9.42 -24.72
N GLY A 216 12.93 10.22 -24.15
CA GLY A 216 12.58 11.24 -23.15
C GLY A 216 12.49 10.74 -21.70
N TYR A 217 12.73 9.46 -21.45
CA TYR A 217 12.90 8.91 -20.11
C TYR A 217 14.37 8.92 -19.71
N ALA A 218 14.66 9.22 -18.44
CA ALA A 218 16.03 9.48 -17.96
C ALA A 218 16.92 8.22 -17.97
N ASP A 219 16.39 7.09 -17.51
CA ASP A 219 17.10 5.81 -17.50
C ASP A 219 16.64 4.95 -18.68
N GLN A 220 17.48 4.89 -19.72
CA GLN A 220 17.21 4.10 -20.91
C GLN A 220 17.51 2.61 -20.73
N GLN A 221 18.34 2.24 -19.74
CA GLN A 221 18.68 0.85 -19.47
C GLN A 221 17.65 0.17 -18.57
N LEU A 222 17.06 0.93 -17.62
CA LEU A 222 16.00 0.47 -16.73
C LEU A 222 16.34 -0.88 -16.07
N VAL A 223 17.53 -0.98 -15.49
CA VAL A 223 17.97 -2.20 -14.81
C VAL A 223 17.06 -2.42 -13.59
N PRO A 224 16.34 -3.54 -13.45
CA PRO A 224 15.48 -3.79 -12.30
C PRO A 224 16.32 -4.16 -11.06
N GLY A 225 15.91 -3.72 -9.87
CA GLY A 225 16.60 -4.05 -8.63
C GLY A 225 16.18 -5.38 -7.99
N CYS A 226 15.36 -6.17 -8.68
CA CYS A 226 14.94 -7.51 -8.23
C CYS A 226 14.93 -8.51 -9.39
N ARG A 227 14.97 -9.81 -9.08
CA ARG A 227 15.00 -10.89 -10.07
C ARG A 227 13.62 -11.41 -10.47
N THR A 228 12.64 -11.32 -9.56
CA THR A 228 11.29 -11.84 -9.80
C THR A 228 10.47 -10.79 -10.53
N ILE A 229 10.30 -10.94 -11.83
CA ILE A 229 9.64 -9.95 -12.69
C ILE A 229 8.61 -10.67 -13.56
N ARG A 230 7.37 -10.18 -13.55
CA ARG A 230 6.30 -10.64 -14.46
C ARG A 230 5.74 -9.47 -15.23
N ILE A 231 5.68 -9.62 -16.54
CA ILE A 231 5.23 -8.61 -17.48
C ILE A 231 3.99 -9.13 -18.21
N VAL A 232 2.98 -8.29 -18.35
CA VAL A 232 1.87 -8.49 -19.28
C VAL A 232 1.89 -7.36 -20.29
N HIS A 233 2.06 -7.69 -21.57
CA HIS A 233 2.19 -6.73 -22.66
C HIS A 233 1.30 -7.08 -23.85
N ALA A 234 0.88 -6.08 -24.61
CA ALA A 234 -0.03 -6.23 -25.72
C ALA A 234 0.71 -6.37 -27.07
N TRP A 235 0.22 -7.24 -27.96
CA TRP A 235 0.71 -7.31 -29.33
C TRP A 235 0.35 -6.06 -30.15
N GLN A 236 -0.80 -5.45 -29.89
CA GLN A 236 -1.30 -4.26 -30.60
C GLN A 236 -0.99 -2.98 -29.80
N ASP A 237 0.09 -2.98 -29.01
CA ASP A 237 0.53 -1.80 -28.29
C ASP A 237 1.20 -0.82 -29.27
N GLU A 238 0.45 0.21 -29.66
CA GLU A 238 0.92 1.28 -30.55
C GLU A 238 1.78 2.33 -29.84
N VAL A 239 1.84 2.30 -28.50
CA VAL A 239 2.59 3.26 -27.69
C VAL A 239 3.99 2.73 -27.39
N ILE A 240 4.08 1.46 -26.97
CA ILE A 240 5.33 0.76 -26.64
C ILE A 240 5.39 -0.52 -27.49
N PRO A 241 6.22 -0.54 -28.55
CA PRO A 241 6.33 -1.69 -29.42
C PRO A 241 6.69 -2.96 -28.64
N ALA A 242 5.95 -4.06 -28.90
CA ALA A 242 6.16 -5.33 -28.20
C ALA A 242 7.61 -5.84 -28.29
N GLN A 243 8.31 -5.56 -29.39
CA GLN A 243 9.72 -5.94 -29.58
C GLN A 243 10.63 -5.32 -28.52
N GLN A 244 10.37 -4.07 -28.09
CA GLN A 244 11.15 -3.41 -27.05
C GLN A 244 10.99 -4.13 -25.71
N VAL A 245 9.75 -4.49 -25.37
CA VAL A 245 9.45 -5.21 -24.12
C VAL A 245 10.00 -6.63 -24.14
N VAL A 246 9.92 -7.33 -25.28
CA VAL A 246 10.54 -8.65 -25.46
C VAL A 246 12.06 -8.59 -25.26
N ALA A 247 12.72 -7.59 -25.85
CA ALA A 247 14.16 -7.42 -25.70
C ALA A 247 14.55 -7.16 -24.23
N TRP A 248 13.83 -6.25 -23.56
CA TRP A 248 14.06 -5.96 -22.14
C TRP A 248 13.79 -7.17 -21.25
N ALA A 249 12.69 -7.89 -21.47
CA ALA A 249 12.35 -9.10 -20.72
C ALA A 249 13.42 -10.17 -20.87
N ARG A 250 13.93 -10.38 -22.09
CA ARG A 250 15.03 -11.32 -22.36
C ARG A 250 16.32 -10.91 -21.66
N GLN A 251 16.65 -9.62 -21.68
CA GLN A 251 17.86 -9.10 -21.04
C GLN A 251 17.88 -9.35 -19.53
N HIS A 252 16.72 -9.28 -18.86
CA HIS A 252 16.59 -9.41 -17.41
C HIS A 252 16.00 -10.74 -16.93
N GLY A 253 15.72 -11.68 -17.85
CA GLY A 253 15.12 -12.98 -17.52
C GLY A 253 13.71 -12.87 -16.94
N ALA A 254 12.95 -11.85 -17.32
CA ALA A 254 11.60 -11.62 -16.83
C ALA A 254 10.59 -12.60 -17.46
N GLU A 255 9.61 -13.04 -16.67
CA GLU A 255 8.46 -13.78 -17.18
C GLU A 255 7.58 -12.83 -18.00
N LEU A 256 7.31 -13.17 -19.26
CA LEU A 256 6.57 -12.30 -20.20
C LEU A 256 5.33 -13.00 -20.75
N HIS A 257 4.18 -12.35 -20.59
CA HIS A 257 2.90 -12.72 -21.17
C HIS A 257 2.53 -11.73 -22.27
N LEU A 258 2.51 -12.18 -23.52
CA LEU A 258 2.09 -11.37 -24.67
C LEU A 258 0.66 -11.74 -25.08
N VAL A 259 -0.22 -10.75 -25.12
CA VAL A 259 -1.66 -10.93 -25.31
C VAL A 259 -2.20 -10.16 -26.50
N ASN A 260 -3.27 -10.67 -27.10
CA ASN A 260 -3.96 -10.02 -28.21
C ASN A 260 -4.88 -8.90 -27.70
N SER A 261 -4.29 -7.79 -27.27
CA SER A 261 -4.97 -6.62 -26.73
C SER A 261 -4.24 -5.34 -27.15
N ASP A 262 -4.73 -4.19 -26.70
CA ASP A 262 -4.16 -2.87 -26.92
C ASP A 262 -3.27 -2.41 -25.74
N HIS A 263 -2.63 -1.24 -25.86
CA HIS A 263 -1.82 -0.63 -24.79
C HIS A 263 -2.56 -0.53 -23.44
N ARG A 264 -3.88 -0.35 -23.47
CA ARG A 264 -4.67 -0.16 -22.25
C ARG A 264 -4.84 -1.46 -21.48
N LEU A 265 -4.70 -2.62 -22.12
CA LEU A 265 -4.94 -3.95 -21.54
C LEU A 265 -6.33 -4.02 -20.85
N GLY A 266 -7.31 -3.30 -21.41
CA GLY A 266 -8.62 -3.13 -20.79
C GLY A 266 -9.44 -4.42 -20.75
N SER A 267 -9.33 -5.25 -21.79
CA SER A 267 -9.97 -6.57 -21.89
C SER A 267 -9.32 -7.64 -21.01
N GLU A 268 -8.11 -7.40 -20.53
CA GLU A 268 -7.26 -8.43 -19.91
C GLU A 268 -7.32 -8.44 -18.38
N LEU A 269 -8.31 -7.75 -17.80
CA LEU A 269 -8.36 -7.52 -16.35
C LEU A 269 -8.44 -8.82 -15.54
N GLU A 270 -9.14 -9.85 -16.02
CA GLU A 270 -9.15 -11.17 -15.37
C GLU A 270 -7.80 -11.87 -15.41
N LEU A 271 -7.10 -11.81 -16.55
CA LEU A 271 -5.75 -12.35 -16.68
C LEU A 271 -4.78 -11.62 -15.74
N LEU A 272 -4.85 -10.29 -15.70
CA LEU A 272 -4.04 -9.47 -14.79
C LEU A 272 -4.25 -9.87 -13.33
N ARG A 273 -5.52 -10.03 -12.91
CA ARG A 273 -5.86 -10.52 -11.55
C ARG A 273 -5.28 -11.90 -11.28
N HIS A 274 -5.43 -12.83 -12.22
CA HIS A 274 -4.95 -14.19 -12.08
C HIS A 274 -3.44 -14.24 -11.92
N LEU A 275 -2.70 -13.62 -12.84
CA LEU A 275 -1.24 -13.61 -12.85
C LEU A 275 -0.67 -12.89 -11.63
N PHE A 276 -1.26 -11.76 -11.23
CA PHE A 276 -0.82 -11.06 -10.03
C PHE A 276 -1.08 -11.89 -8.76
N SER A 277 -2.25 -12.54 -8.67
CA SER A 277 -2.57 -13.48 -7.59
C SER A 277 -1.60 -14.65 -7.51
N CYS A 278 -1.16 -15.20 -8.66
CA CYS A 278 -0.13 -16.23 -8.71
C CYS A 278 1.22 -15.74 -8.19
N MET A 279 1.63 -14.51 -8.51
CA MET A 279 2.89 -13.92 -8.02
C MET A 279 2.87 -13.76 -6.50
N LEU A 280 1.78 -13.25 -5.93
CA LEU A 280 1.68 -13.01 -4.48
C LEU A 280 1.63 -14.30 -3.64
N ARG A 281 1.30 -15.44 -4.24
CA ARG A 281 1.30 -16.75 -3.56
C ARG A 281 2.67 -17.41 -3.49
N GLN A 282 3.59 -17.05 -4.38
CA GLN A 282 4.88 -17.70 -4.44
C GLN A 282 5.77 -17.16 -3.33
N PRO A 283 6.38 -18.01 -2.49
CA PRO A 283 7.50 -17.57 -1.69
C PRO A 283 8.57 -17.08 -2.65
N THR A 284 9.00 -15.83 -2.50
CA THR A 284 10.08 -15.28 -3.31
C THR A 284 11.36 -16.04 -2.96
N PRO A 285 12.14 -16.50 -3.97
CA PRO A 285 13.33 -17.33 -3.74
C PRO A 285 14.42 -16.59 -2.96
#